data_AF-A0A261AQX0-F1
#
_entry.id   AF-A0A261AQX0-F1
#
_cell.length_a   1.000
_cell.length_b   1.000
_cell.length_c   1.000
_cell.angle_alpha   90.00
_cell.angle_beta   90.00
_cell.angle_gamma   90.00
#
_symmetry.space_group_name_H-M   'P 1'
#
loop_
_entity.id
_entity.type
_entity.pdbx_description
1 polymer ?
#
loop_
_entity_poly.entity_id
_entity_poly.type
_entity_poly.pdbx_seq_one_letter_code
_entity_poly.pdbx_strand_id
1 'polypeptide(L)'
;VLLSIFTILIYIIIHRKLYQQFQNQQFHQRLQTDDTNFISSFLHVDSNTSPQNTCVLPDYDIWHPDIKKVLTAKFPTDNCDKSFEPWTQLVNSTWHVVNQEAELCLARCIEQVRASREVILGKWMTPGYVDCEFLEAVCWESGVESEFSGIQFPYVNTVGENSHPNGVPLWFGKSVEFGHKVTGEEIDADWNGVEKCGRYIDNETHLFNQFRDVGYTHFLNYLGIYSTPVTDRPLFAFSWLIDLAHEYPDGPVRFDDYLTQFFERNREILDGSFIFISGDHGIRVGDHVTSEIGSFERNNPFLGISVPKKFRDEKNGMLEVMRGNSNQLQTHFDTRATIVDIIMYQPQTAFTDRNPLSIPDEKGHSLLRKQPEFPRTCATLPIPSQYCICQVKKTKVKDENLKMRLGQKVLDHVHSLIEYHYSTQWNTYEIEVKTHKPSAVHFQTMITYNPKTHTATVAKVVRMDRYGGTASCTTIYLDTP
;
A
#
# COMPACT_ATOMS: atom_id res chain seq x y z
N VAL A 1 -28.55 34.49 23.22
CA VAL A 1 -29.24 34.78 21.94
C VAL A 1 -28.19 35.29 20.97
N LEU A 2 -28.07 34.62 19.82
CA LEU A 2 -27.19 34.89 18.66
C LEU A 2 -25.68 34.62 18.83
N LEU A 3 -25.27 33.36 18.64
CA LEU A 3 -24.05 32.95 17.91
C LEU A 3 -23.87 31.41 17.83
N SER A 4 -24.97 30.65 17.71
CA SER A 4 -24.96 29.18 17.80
C SER A 4 -25.55 28.46 16.58
N ILE A 5 -25.68 29.14 15.42
CA ILE A 5 -26.41 28.58 14.27
C ILE A 5 -25.58 28.54 12.96
N PHE A 6 -24.40 29.15 12.90
CA PHE A 6 -23.60 29.19 11.66
C PHE A 6 -22.50 28.12 11.52
N THR A 7 -22.28 27.27 12.52
CA THR A 7 -21.17 26.29 12.53
C THR A 7 -21.50 24.90 12.01
N ILE A 8 -22.73 24.65 11.56
CA ILE A 8 -23.15 23.32 11.10
C ILE A 8 -22.92 23.12 9.59
N LEU A 9 -23.01 24.18 8.77
CA LEU A 9 -22.78 24.06 7.32
C LEU A 9 -21.30 23.86 6.95
N ILE A 10 -20.38 24.50 7.69
CA ILE A 10 -18.93 24.43 7.43
C ILE A 10 -18.35 23.04 7.74
N TYR A 11 -18.95 22.30 8.69
CA TYR A 11 -18.49 20.95 9.05
C TYR A 11 -18.83 19.88 8.01
N ILE A 12 -19.87 20.08 7.20
CA ILE A 12 -20.29 19.09 6.18
C ILE A 12 -19.41 19.18 4.93
N ILE A 13 -18.91 20.37 4.58
CA ILE A 13 -17.99 20.59 3.44
C ILE A 13 -16.59 20.01 3.74
N ILE A 14 -16.23 19.86 5.03
CA ILE A 14 -14.93 19.31 5.45
C ILE A 14 -14.87 17.78 5.29
N HIS A 15 -16.02 17.08 5.31
CA HIS A 15 -16.16 15.62 5.35
C HIS A 15 -15.72 14.82 4.08
N ARG A 16 -15.12 15.46 3.06
CA ARG A 16 -14.84 14.82 1.74
C ARG A 16 -13.37 14.83 1.30
N LYS A 17 -12.44 15.43 2.05
CA LYS A 17 -11.28 16.11 1.46
C LYS A 17 -9.99 15.30 1.22
N LEU A 18 -9.69 14.18 1.88
CA LEU A 18 -8.40 13.50 1.72
C LEU A 18 -8.49 12.14 1.00
N TYR A 19 -9.52 11.33 1.25
CA TYR A 19 -9.65 10.00 0.60
C TYR A 19 -10.01 10.07 -0.89
N GLN A 20 -10.78 11.09 -1.33
CA GLN A 20 -11.18 11.21 -2.74
C GLN A 20 -10.02 11.62 -3.65
N GLN A 21 -8.95 12.21 -3.12
CA GLN A 21 -7.96 12.94 -3.92
C GLN A 21 -6.88 12.06 -4.57
N PHE A 22 -6.49 10.98 -3.90
CA PHE A 22 -5.56 9.95 -4.42
C PHE A 22 -6.07 9.27 -5.70
N GLN A 23 -7.38 9.21 -5.89
CA GLN A 23 -8.00 8.67 -7.11
C GLN A 23 -7.73 9.59 -8.32
N ASN A 24 -7.63 10.90 -8.11
CA ASN A 24 -7.60 11.89 -9.19
C ASN A 24 -6.33 11.79 -10.05
N GLN A 25 -5.16 11.54 -9.44
CA GLN A 25 -3.88 11.43 -10.17
C GLN A 25 -3.81 10.22 -11.12
N GLN A 26 -4.30 9.04 -10.70
CA GLN A 26 -4.34 7.86 -11.57
C GLN A 26 -5.47 7.93 -12.61
N PHE A 27 -6.62 8.52 -12.26
CA PHE A 27 -7.76 8.63 -13.16
C PHE A 27 -7.49 9.57 -14.34
N HIS A 28 -6.76 10.68 -14.11
CA HIS A 28 -6.38 11.64 -15.15
C HIS A 28 -5.52 11.02 -16.27
N GLN A 29 -4.74 9.97 -16.00
CA GLN A 29 -3.88 9.32 -17.01
C GLN A 29 -4.58 8.22 -17.82
N ARG A 30 -5.76 7.72 -17.40
CA ARG A 30 -6.29 6.41 -17.85
C ARG A 30 -7.63 6.43 -18.60
N LEU A 31 -8.07 7.58 -19.11
CA LEU A 31 -9.28 7.70 -19.96
C LEU A 31 -9.18 7.02 -21.35
N GLN A 32 -8.22 6.12 -21.61
CA GLN A 32 -7.93 5.62 -22.97
C GLN A 32 -7.88 4.09 -23.16
N THR A 33 -8.11 3.25 -22.16
CA THR A 33 -8.02 1.79 -22.36
C THR A 33 -9.39 1.12 -22.37
N ASP A 34 -9.67 0.45 -23.49
CA ASP A 34 -10.92 -0.20 -23.87
C ASP A 34 -10.82 -1.69 -23.56
N ASP A 35 -11.29 -2.13 -22.39
CA ASP A 35 -11.40 -3.57 -22.14
C ASP A 35 -12.50 -3.90 -21.12
N THR A 36 -13.70 -4.23 -21.63
CA THR A 36 -14.91 -4.52 -20.85
C THR A 36 -15.11 -6.01 -20.55
N ASN A 37 -14.13 -6.87 -20.83
CA ASN A 37 -14.22 -8.32 -20.68
C ASN A 37 -13.15 -8.93 -19.75
N PHE A 38 -12.79 -8.24 -18.67
CA PHE A 38 -11.86 -8.79 -17.69
C PHE A 38 -12.56 -9.66 -16.63
N ILE A 39 -12.15 -10.92 -16.52
CA ILE A 39 -12.51 -11.85 -15.44
C ILE A 39 -11.63 -11.59 -14.19
N SER A 40 -10.52 -10.85 -14.36
CA SER A 40 -9.61 -10.46 -13.27
C SER A 40 -10.12 -9.20 -12.58
N SER A 41 -9.89 -9.10 -11.28
CA SER A 41 -10.11 -7.86 -10.53
C SER A 41 -9.07 -6.76 -10.85
N PHE A 42 -8.03 -7.12 -11.61
CA PHE A 42 -7.02 -6.24 -12.18
C PHE A 42 -7.31 -5.91 -13.64
N LEU A 43 -7.27 -4.62 -13.99
CA LEU A 43 -7.56 -4.06 -15.31
C LEU A 43 -6.42 -4.31 -16.32
N HIS A 44 -5.18 -4.41 -15.83
CA HIS A 44 -3.99 -4.61 -16.67
C HIS A 44 -3.10 -5.69 -16.07
N VAL A 45 -3.07 -6.86 -16.71
CA VAL A 45 -2.16 -7.96 -16.37
C VAL A 45 -1.51 -8.46 -17.65
N ASP A 46 -0.24 -8.10 -17.88
CA ASP A 46 0.57 -8.76 -18.90
C ASP A 46 0.87 -10.20 -18.45
N SER A 47 0.31 -11.16 -19.19
CA SER A 47 0.34 -12.58 -18.86
C SER A 47 1.47 -13.35 -19.55
N ASN A 48 2.31 -12.67 -20.33
CA ASN A 48 3.33 -13.28 -21.18
C ASN A 48 4.77 -13.11 -20.65
N THR A 49 4.99 -12.30 -19.62
CA THR A 49 6.32 -11.97 -19.11
C THR A 49 6.61 -12.61 -17.75
N SER A 50 7.89 -12.98 -17.53
CA SER A 50 8.35 -13.56 -16.27
C SER A 50 8.63 -12.45 -15.25
N PRO A 51 8.26 -12.63 -13.96
CA PRO A 51 8.53 -11.66 -12.89
C PRO A 51 10.03 -11.43 -12.65
N GLN A 52 10.89 -12.24 -13.26
CA GLN A 52 12.34 -12.06 -13.23
C GLN A 52 12.79 -10.87 -14.08
N ASN A 53 12.19 -10.69 -15.26
CA ASN A 53 12.62 -9.68 -16.24
C ASN A 53 11.71 -8.45 -16.24
N THR A 54 10.42 -8.64 -15.97
CA THR A 54 9.42 -7.57 -15.98
C THR A 54 8.58 -7.66 -14.73
N CYS A 55 8.42 -6.53 -14.02
CA CYS A 55 7.41 -6.44 -12.97
C CYS A 55 6.12 -5.89 -13.57
N VAL A 56 5.15 -6.77 -13.77
CA VAL A 56 3.81 -6.35 -14.18
C VAL A 56 3.09 -5.84 -12.94
N LEU A 57 2.92 -4.53 -12.84
CA LEU A 57 2.24 -3.88 -11.73
C LEU A 57 0.77 -3.67 -12.13
N PRO A 58 -0.19 -4.21 -11.36
CA PRO A 58 -1.57 -4.19 -11.77
C PRO A 58 -2.25 -2.89 -11.42
N ASP A 59 -3.16 -2.47 -12.28
CA ASP A 59 -4.20 -1.51 -11.94
C ASP A 59 -5.42 -2.26 -11.43
N TYR A 60 -6.01 -1.86 -10.31
CA TYR A 60 -7.25 -2.47 -9.78
C TYR A 60 -8.37 -1.44 -9.64
N ASP A 61 -9.61 -1.90 -9.84
CA ASP A 61 -10.79 -1.09 -9.53
C ASP A 61 -11.07 -1.16 -8.03
N ILE A 62 -10.81 -0.08 -7.29
CA ILE A 62 -11.16 0.01 -5.86
C ILE A 62 -12.66 -0.11 -5.59
N TRP A 63 -13.49 0.05 -6.62
CA TRP A 63 -14.93 -0.13 -6.59
C TRP A 63 -15.37 -1.53 -7.03
N HIS A 64 -14.42 -2.45 -7.22
CA HIS A 64 -14.70 -3.86 -7.54
C HIS A 64 -15.63 -4.45 -6.46
N PRO A 65 -16.63 -5.28 -6.84
CA PRO A 65 -17.60 -5.84 -5.91
C PRO A 65 -16.98 -6.56 -4.70
N ASP A 66 -15.82 -7.19 -4.87
CA ASP A 66 -15.13 -7.88 -3.77
C ASP A 66 -14.51 -6.93 -2.74
N ILE A 67 -14.16 -5.70 -3.13
CA ILE A 67 -13.71 -4.65 -2.22
C ILE A 67 -14.92 -3.92 -1.61
N LYS A 68 -15.96 -3.65 -2.39
CA LYS A 68 -17.20 -3.01 -1.87
C LYS A 68 -17.84 -3.80 -0.72
N LYS A 69 -17.77 -5.14 -0.73
CA LYS A 69 -18.32 -5.99 0.35
C LYS A 69 -17.68 -5.76 1.72
N VAL A 70 -16.45 -5.24 1.75
CA VAL A 70 -15.63 -5.11 2.97
C VAL A 70 -15.39 -3.66 3.37
N LEU A 71 -15.85 -2.71 2.54
CA LEU A 71 -15.87 -1.29 2.86
C LEU A 71 -17.20 -0.92 3.53
N THR A 72 -17.13 -0.36 4.74
CA THR A 72 -18.30 0.22 5.40
C THR A 72 -18.51 1.63 4.84
N ALA A 73 -19.20 1.75 3.72
CA ALA A 73 -19.57 3.07 3.20
C ALA A 73 -20.57 3.73 4.16
N LYS A 74 -20.20 4.90 4.71
CA LYS A 74 -21.17 5.79 5.36
C LYS A 74 -21.93 6.49 4.26
N PHE A 75 -23.18 6.13 4.03
CA PHE A 75 -23.97 6.79 3.01
C PHE A 75 -24.51 8.09 3.59
N PRO A 76 -24.21 9.26 3.00
CA PRO A 76 -24.73 10.54 3.50
C PRO A 76 -26.25 10.59 3.52
N THR A 77 -26.90 9.73 2.72
CA THR A 77 -28.36 9.61 2.61
C THR A 77 -28.96 8.61 3.60
N ASP A 78 -28.16 7.99 4.47
CA ASP A 78 -28.69 7.12 5.53
C ASP A 78 -29.71 7.89 6.37
N ASN A 79 -30.85 7.25 6.67
CA ASN A 79 -32.01 7.87 7.31
C ASN A 79 -32.65 9.04 6.54
N CYS A 80 -32.44 9.12 5.22
CA CYS A 80 -33.00 10.17 4.37
C CYS A 80 -32.58 11.57 4.81
N ASP A 81 -31.31 11.77 5.15
CA ASP A 81 -30.78 13.10 5.45
C ASP A 81 -30.98 14.04 4.26
N LYS A 82 -31.91 14.98 4.41
CA LYS A 82 -32.26 15.97 3.38
C LYS A 82 -31.30 17.15 3.34
N SER A 83 -30.34 17.23 4.27
CA SER A 83 -29.29 18.24 4.27
C SER A 83 -28.13 17.88 3.33
N PHE A 84 -28.09 16.63 2.85
CA PHE A 84 -27.10 16.22 1.86
C PHE A 84 -27.39 16.84 0.50
N GLU A 85 -26.47 17.67 0.03
CA GLU A 85 -26.52 18.25 -1.32
C GLU A 85 -25.74 17.37 -2.31
N PRO A 86 -26.42 16.74 -3.29
CA PRO A 86 -25.74 15.92 -4.28
C PRO A 86 -24.89 16.81 -5.19
N TRP A 87 -23.72 16.30 -5.60
CA TRP A 87 -22.81 17.04 -6.48
C TRP A 87 -23.21 16.96 -7.96
N THR A 88 -24.03 15.98 -8.30
CA THR A 88 -24.52 15.73 -9.65
C THR A 88 -26.03 15.60 -9.67
N GLN A 89 -26.64 15.95 -10.80
CA GLN A 89 -28.07 15.80 -11.05
C GLN A 89 -28.30 15.10 -12.38
N LEU A 90 -29.28 14.18 -12.45
CA LEU A 90 -29.74 13.54 -13.68
C LEU A 90 -31.16 14.01 -13.98
N VAL A 91 -31.36 14.74 -15.08
CA VAL A 91 -32.66 15.27 -15.53
C VAL A 91 -32.84 14.95 -17.01
N ASN A 92 -33.96 14.34 -17.39
CA ASN A 92 -34.28 14.00 -18.79
C ASN A 92 -33.11 13.31 -19.51
N SER A 93 -32.56 12.25 -18.89
CA SER A 93 -31.43 11.50 -19.43
C SER A 93 -30.16 12.31 -19.68
N THR A 94 -30.03 13.48 -19.05
CA THR A 94 -28.83 14.31 -19.12
C THR A 94 -28.32 14.54 -17.71
N TRP A 95 -27.05 14.22 -17.47
CA TRP A 95 -26.43 14.42 -16.16
C TRP A 95 -25.53 15.65 -16.15
N HIS A 96 -25.61 16.39 -15.06
CA HIS A 96 -24.94 17.66 -14.85
C HIS A 96 -24.22 17.67 -13.51
N VAL A 97 -23.16 18.47 -13.43
CA VAL A 97 -22.52 18.84 -12.16
C VAL A 97 -23.26 20.05 -11.60
N VAL A 98 -23.71 19.96 -10.36
CA VAL A 98 -24.51 21.01 -9.70
C VAL A 98 -23.81 21.63 -8.49
N ASN A 99 -22.73 21.01 -8.00
CA ASN A 99 -21.88 21.60 -6.97
C ASN A 99 -20.67 22.30 -7.64
N GLN A 100 -20.43 23.56 -7.26
CA GLN A 100 -19.34 24.40 -7.80
C GLN A 100 -17.95 24.02 -7.26
N GLU A 101 -17.88 23.26 -6.18
CA GLU A 101 -16.64 22.73 -5.58
C GLU A 101 -16.10 21.52 -6.38
N ALA A 102 -16.91 20.92 -7.25
CA ALA A 102 -16.50 19.78 -8.05
C ALA A 102 -15.65 20.24 -9.26
N GLU A 103 -14.36 19.93 -9.26
CA GLU A 103 -13.42 20.27 -10.34
C GLU A 103 -13.44 19.24 -11.48
N LEU A 104 -13.59 17.96 -11.15
CA LEU A 104 -13.73 16.88 -12.11
C LEU A 104 -14.92 16.01 -11.71
N CYS A 105 -15.74 15.64 -12.69
CA CYS A 105 -16.79 14.66 -12.52
C CYS A 105 -16.83 13.73 -13.73
N LEU A 106 -16.95 12.44 -13.46
CA LEU A 106 -17.08 11.40 -14.48
C LEU A 106 -18.20 10.46 -14.08
N ALA A 107 -18.88 9.88 -15.07
CA ALA A 107 -19.94 8.91 -14.85
C ALA A 107 -19.75 7.67 -15.72
N ARG A 108 -20.35 6.53 -15.35
CA ARG A 108 -20.43 5.33 -16.19
C ARG A 108 -21.82 4.71 -16.13
N CYS A 109 -22.24 4.11 -17.24
CA CYS A 109 -23.48 3.33 -17.27
C CYS A 109 -23.30 2.00 -16.53
N ILE A 110 -24.37 1.54 -15.90
CA ILE A 110 -24.48 0.24 -15.27
C ILE A 110 -25.71 -0.45 -15.85
N GLU A 111 -25.50 -1.57 -16.53
CA GLU A 111 -26.52 -2.29 -17.30
C GLU A 111 -26.76 -3.72 -16.79
N GLN A 112 -27.92 -4.28 -17.15
CA GLN A 112 -28.36 -5.67 -16.90
C GLN A 112 -28.56 -6.04 -15.42
N VAL A 113 -28.84 -5.05 -14.57
CA VAL A 113 -28.97 -5.23 -13.11
C VAL A 113 -30.10 -6.21 -12.74
N ARG A 114 -31.12 -6.35 -13.60
CA ARG A 114 -32.30 -7.19 -13.34
C ARG A 114 -32.30 -8.55 -14.03
N ALA A 115 -31.36 -8.81 -14.94
CA ALA A 115 -31.38 -9.99 -15.81
C ALA A 115 -30.29 -11.04 -15.49
N SER A 116 -29.31 -10.69 -14.65
CA SER A 116 -28.05 -11.42 -14.52
C SER A 116 -27.51 -11.36 -13.08
N ARG A 117 -26.68 -12.35 -12.70
CA ARG A 117 -25.85 -12.27 -11.47
C ARG A 117 -24.62 -11.38 -11.64
N GLU A 118 -24.36 -10.94 -12.87
CA GLU A 118 -23.24 -10.12 -13.29
C GLU A 118 -23.75 -8.82 -13.89
N VAL A 119 -23.22 -7.70 -13.40
CA VAL A 119 -23.57 -6.34 -13.80
C VAL A 119 -22.53 -5.87 -14.81
N ILE A 120 -22.96 -5.23 -15.92
CA ILE A 120 -22.04 -4.70 -16.92
C ILE A 120 -21.73 -3.25 -16.60
N LEU A 121 -20.45 -2.93 -16.41
CA LEU A 121 -19.94 -1.57 -16.17
C LEU A 121 -19.46 -0.96 -17.49
N GLY A 122 -20.02 0.20 -17.83
CA GLY A 122 -19.65 0.97 -19.02
C GLY A 122 -18.37 1.81 -18.82
N LYS A 123 -17.95 2.50 -19.89
CA LYS A 123 -16.82 3.43 -19.86
C LYS A 123 -17.16 4.70 -19.08
N TRP A 124 -16.13 5.30 -18.50
CA TRP A 124 -16.23 6.63 -17.88
C TRP A 124 -16.43 7.71 -18.95
N MET A 125 -17.35 8.63 -18.69
CA MET A 125 -17.74 9.72 -19.59
C MET A 125 -17.92 11.04 -18.82
N THR A 126 -17.81 12.16 -19.54
CA THR A 126 -18.05 13.51 -19.02
C THR A 126 -19.54 13.85 -18.96
N PRO A 127 -19.94 14.94 -18.28
CA PRO A 127 -21.33 15.41 -18.22
C PRO A 127 -21.99 15.49 -19.59
N GLY A 128 -23.23 15.01 -19.70
CA GLY A 128 -23.93 14.95 -20.97
C GLY A 128 -25.14 14.00 -20.97
N TYR A 129 -25.67 13.77 -22.17
CA TYR A 129 -26.75 12.82 -22.38
C TYR A 129 -26.26 11.39 -22.17
N VAL A 130 -27.08 10.58 -21.49
CA VAL A 130 -26.81 9.18 -21.18
C VAL A 130 -28.08 8.36 -21.37
N ASP A 131 -27.92 7.17 -21.95
CA ASP A 131 -28.97 6.17 -22.07
C ASP A 131 -28.52 4.93 -21.29
N CYS A 132 -28.73 4.95 -19.98
CA CYS A 132 -28.31 3.88 -19.08
C CYS A 132 -29.49 3.34 -18.25
N GLU A 133 -29.48 2.06 -17.88
CA GLU A 133 -30.36 1.53 -16.84
C GLU A 133 -30.09 2.20 -15.47
N PHE A 134 -28.81 2.33 -15.10
CA PHE A 134 -28.35 3.06 -13.93
C PHE A 134 -27.10 3.88 -14.31
N LEU A 135 -26.95 5.05 -13.69
CA LEU A 135 -25.78 5.91 -13.87
C LEU A 135 -25.03 6.04 -12.54
N GLU A 136 -23.76 5.64 -12.50
CA GLU A 136 -22.85 5.90 -11.38
C GLU A 136 -22.02 7.14 -11.74
N ALA A 137 -22.12 8.20 -10.94
CA ALA A 137 -21.32 9.42 -11.11
C ALA A 137 -20.40 9.62 -9.91
N VAL A 138 -19.16 10.01 -10.19
CA VAL A 138 -18.11 10.31 -9.21
C VAL A 138 -17.57 11.70 -9.49
N CYS A 139 -17.35 12.47 -8.44
CA CYS A 139 -16.82 13.82 -8.53
C CYS A 139 -15.74 14.05 -7.48
N TRP A 140 -14.82 14.96 -7.80
CA TRP A 140 -13.66 15.30 -6.99
C TRP A 140 -13.59 16.82 -6.78
N GLU A 141 -13.26 17.25 -5.56
CA GLU A 141 -12.89 18.63 -5.21
C GLU A 141 -11.36 18.80 -5.26
N SER A 142 -10.86 20.02 -5.40
CA SER A 142 -9.47 20.34 -5.03
C SER A 142 -9.27 20.24 -3.52
N GLY A 143 -8.89 19.05 -3.04
CA GLY A 143 -8.48 18.87 -1.64
C GLY A 143 -7.03 19.32 -1.35
N VAL A 144 -6.56 18.99 -0.15
CA VAL A 144 -5.24 19.35 0.39
C VAL A 144 -4.06 18.76 -0.41
N GLU A 145 -4.22 17.64 -1.11
CA GLU A 145 -3.15 17.01 -1.89
C GLU A 145 -2.70 17.82 -3.11
N SER A 146 -3.61 18.48 -3.82
CA SER A 146 -3.26 19.39 -4.92
C SER A 146 -2.44 20.58 -4.40
N GLU A 147 -2.76 21.05 -3.20
CA GLU A 147 -2.03 22.10 -2.50
C GLU A 147 -0.62 21.65 -2.08
N PHE A 148 -0.47 20.44 -1.53
CA PHE A 148 0.81 19.86 -1.13
C PHE A 148 1.58 19.18 -2.27
N SER A 149 0.99 19.09 -3.46
CA SER A 149 1.51 18.35 -4.62
C SER A 149 2.06 16.98 -4.24
N GLY A 150 1.30 16.24 -3.44
CA GLY A 150 1.64 14.89 -3.04
C GLY A 150 1.82 13.97 -4.25
N ILE A 151 2.80 13.08 -4.18
CA ILE A 151 2.96 11.98 -5.13
C ILE A 151 2.71 10.69 -4.37
N GLN A 152 1.68 9.96 -4.78
CA GLN A 152 1.45 8.60 -4.32
C GLN A 152 2.35 7.63 -5.06
N PHE A 153 2.91 6.68 -4.32
CA PHE A 153 3.63 5.53 -4.82
C PHE A 153 2.72 4.30 -4.69
N PRO A 154 1.96 3.96 -5.74
CA PRO A 154 0.96 2.88 -5.69
C PRO A 154 1.57 1.47 -5.63
N TYR A 155 2.89 1.34 -5.79
CA TYR A 155 3.59 0.06 -5.94
C TYR A 155 4.77 -0.05 -4.98
N VAL A 156 4.50 -0.14 -3.68
CA VAL A 156 5.53 -0.34 -2.65
C VAL A 156 5.42 -1.74 -2.11
N ASN A 157 6.39 -2.60 -2.41
CA ASN A 157 6.41 -3.96 -1.93
C ASN A 157 6.87 -4.02 -0.46
N THR A 158 6.15 -4.78 0.36
CA THR A 158 6.68 -5.27 1.64
C THR A 158 7.91 -6.17 1.41
N VAL A 159 8.79 -6.27 2.38
CA VAL A 159 9.89 -7.27 2.36
C VAL A 159 9.71 -8.31 3.47
N GLY A 160 8.56 -8.29 4.12
CA GLY A 160 8.22 -9.15 5.24
C GLY A 160 6.74 -9.11 5.60
N GLU A 161 6.34 -10.02 6.47
CA GLU A 161 4.92 -10.23 6.76
C GLU A 161 4.26 -9.12 7.59
N ASN A 162 4.91 -8.64 8.65
CA ASN A 162 4.27 -7.76 9.64
C ASN A 162 5.03 -6.44 9.81
N SER A 163 4.71 -5.68 10.86
CA SER A 163 5.31 -4.36 11.07
C SER A 163 6.82 -4.39 11.23
N HIS A 164 7.32 -5.38 11.94
CA HIS A 164 8.72 -5.44 12.29
C HIS A 164 9.65 -5.59 11.06
N PRO A 165 9.49 -6.59 10.18
CA PRO A 165 10.38 -6.78 9.04
C PRO A 165 10.24 -5.73 7.95
N ASN A 166 9.23 -4.87 8.00
CA ASN A 166 9.05 -3.75 7.10
C ASN A 166 9.55 -2.42 7.72
N GLY A 167 9.41 -2.27 9.04
CA GLY A 167 9.96 -1.16 9.80
C GLY A 167 11.49 -1.19 9.89
N VAL A 168 12.11 -2.37 10.03
CA VAL A 168 13.59 -2.45 10.12
C VAL A 168 14.29 -1.93 8.85
N PRO A 169 13.88 -2.30 7.63
CA PRO A 169 14.35 -1.70 6.39
C PRO A 169 14.24 -0.17 6.37
N LEU A 170 13.10 0.38 6.80
CA LEU A 170 12.87 1.82 6.83
C LEU A 170 13.80 2.53 7.83
N TRP A 171 13.86 2.04 9.07
CA TRP A 171 14.52 2.74 10.18
C TRP A 171 16.02 2.48 10.27
N PHE A 172 16.49 1.32 9.79
CA PHE A 172 17.87 0.84 9.96
C PHE A 172 18.56 0.46 8.65
N GLY A 173 17.82 0.28 7.55
CA GLY A 173 18.41 -0.15 6.27
C GLY A 173 18.83 -1.61 6.27
N LYS A 174 18.30 -2.38 7.23
CA LYS A 174 18.61 -3.80 7.42
C LYS A 174 17.43 -4.70 7.05
N SER A 175 17.71 -5.92 6.60
CA SER A 175 16.74 -7.01 6.46
C SER A 175 16.75 -7.91 7.68
N VAL A 176 15.57 -8.38 8.09
CA VAL A 176 15.41 -9.40 9.16
C VAL A 176 14.65 -10.63 8.67
N GLU A 177 14.19 -10.60 7.42
CA GLU A 177 13.55 -11.72 6.75
C GLU A 177 14.58 -12.40 5.86
N PHE A 178 14.67 -13.70 6.02
CA PHE A 178 15.35 -14.57 5.08
C PHE A 178 14.35 -15.06 4.03
N GLY A 179 14.85 -15.54 2.91
CA GLY A 179 13.99 -16.13 1.89
C GLY A 179 14.72 -16.36 0.59
N HIS A 180 13.96 -16.42 -0.49
CA HIS A 180 14.52 -16.51 -1.83
C HIS A 180 13.83 -15.50 -2.73
N LYS A 181 14.59 -14.84 -3.60
CA LYS A 181 14.03 -14.04 -4.71
C LYS A 181 13.29 -14.95 -5.68
N VAL A 182 12.55 -14.36 -6.62
CA VAL A 182 11.87 -15.11 -7.70
C VAL A 182 12.84 -15.84 -8.65
N THR A 183 14.13 -15.50 -8.61
CA THR A 183 15.21 -16.21 -9.31
C THR A 183 15.66 -17.49 -8.59
N GLY A 184 15.26 -17.66 -7.32
CA GLY A 184 15.80 -18.67 -6.42
C GLY A 184 17.12 -18.28 -5.74
N GLU A 185 17.62 -17.07 -5.96
CA GLU A 185 18.74 -16.51 -5.19
C GLU A 185 18.33 -16.36 -3.71
N GLU A 186 19.18 -16.80 -2.80
CA GLU A 186 18.96 -16.68 -1.37
C GLU A 186 19.02 -15.21 -0.93
N ILE A 187 18.11 -14.84 -0.02
CA ILE A 187 18.10 -13.55 0.65
C ILE A 187 18.48 -13.83 2.09
N ASP A 188 19.67 -13.38 2.47
CA ASP A 188 20.11 -13.41 3.85
C ASP A 188 19.52 -12.22 4.63
N ALA A 189 19.15 -12.50 5.88
CA ALA A 189 18.80 -11.46 6.83
C ALA A 189 20.11 -10.81 7.34
N ASP A 190 20.18 -9.48 7.33
CA ASP A 190 21.30 -8.77 7.96
C ASP A 190 21.30 -8.95 9.47
N TRP A 191 20.11 -9.07 10.08
CA TRP A 191 19.94 -9.43 11.49
C TRP A 191 19.11 -10.69 11.64
N ASN A 192 19.69 -11.70 12.28
CA ASN A 192 18.96 -12.90 12.67
C ASN A 192 18.23 -12.73 14.02
N GLY A 193 17.44 -13.73 14.42
CA GLY A 193 16.66 -13.68 15.67
C GLY A 193 17.49 -13.48 16.95
N VAL A 194 18.78 -13.87 16.93
CA VAL A 194 19.70 -13.71 18.07
C VAL A 194 20.27 -12.30 18.11
N GLU A 195 20.72 -11.76 16.98
CA GLU A 195 21.24 -10.39 16.86
C GLU A 195 20.17 -9.33 17.16
N LYS A 196 18.91 -9.65 16.85
CA LYS A 196 17.76 -8.78 17.04
C LYS A 196 17.28 -8.66 18.49
N CYS A 197 17.35 -9.74 19.26
CA CYS A 197 16.71 -9.81 20.59
C CYS A 197 17.72 -9.90 21.76
N GLY A 198 18.97 -10.27 21.48
CA GLY A 198 19.97 -10.58 22.52
C GLY A 198 20.93 -9.43 22.86
N ARG A 199 20.87 -8.29 22.15
CA ARG A 199 21.74 -7.14 22.39
C ARG A 199 21.04 -5.82 22.19
N TYR A 200 21.59 -4.80 22.82
CA TYR A 200 21.21 -3.41 22.61
C TYR A 200 21.63 -2.92 21.21
N ILE A 201 20.82 -2.04 20.62
CA ILE A 201 21.01 -1.49 19.27
C ILE A 201 21.56 -0.05 19.28
N ASP A 202 22.03 0.43 20.43
CA ASP A 202 22.57 1.80 20.60
C ASP A 202 23.73 2.12 19.66
N ASN A 203 24.48 1.11 19.23
CA ASN A 203 25.60 1.23 18.29
C ASN A 203 25.19 1.04 16.81
N GLU A 204 23.91 0.81 16.53
CA GLU A 204 23.42 0.64 15.15
C GLU A 204 23.09 1.99 14.51
N THR A 205 23.38 2.09 13.21
CA THR A 205 22.94 3.24 12.42
C THR A 205 21.43 3.17 12.19
N HIS A 206 20.72 4.22 12.60
CA HIS A 206 19.29 4.36 12.35
C HIS A 206 18.91 5.81 12.11
N LEU A 207 17.78 6.04 11.43
CA LEU A 207 17.38 7.38 10.99
C LEU A 207 17.32 8.37 12.16
N PHE A 208 16.79 7.96 13.33
CA PHE A 208 16.73 8.86 14.50
C PHE A 208 18.12 9.37 14.94
N ASN A 209 19.15 8.52 14.95
CA ASN A 209 20.51 8.95 15.25
C ASN A 209 21.06 9.85 14.14
N GLN A 210 20.87 9.46 12.87
CA GLN A 210 21.35 10.26 11.73
C GLN A 210 20.77 11.67 11.71
N PHE A 211 19.46 11.83 11.97
CA PHE A 211 18.81 13.13 12.12
C PHE A 211 19.38 13.93 13.30
N ARG A 212 19.60 13.28 14.45
CA ARG A 212 20.21 13.94 15.62
C ARG A 212 21.61 14.45 15.28
N ASP A 213 22.41 13.63 14.63
CA ASP A 213 23.83 13.89 14.36
C ASP A 213 24.02 15.05 13.37
N VAL A 214 23.05 15.27 12.47
CA VAL A 214 22.99 16.46 11.59
C VAL A 214 22.21 17.65 12.20
N GLY A 215 21.90 17.59 13.50
CA GLY A 215 21.41 18.72 14.29
C GLY A 215 19.88 18.88 14.37
N TYR A 216 19.10 17.87 13.97
CA TYR A 216 17.64 17.94 14.06
C TYR A 216 17.16 17.70 15.49
N THR A 217 16.12 18.43 15.87
CA THR A 217 15.37 18.17 17.09
C THR A 217 14.30 17.12 16.82
N HIS A 218 14.30 16.05 17.62
CA HIS A 218 13.33 14.96 17.54
C HIS A 218 12.03 15.33 18.24
N PHE A 219 10.92 15.02 17.60
CA PHE A 219 9.61 15.26 18.16
C PHE A 219 8.64 14.12 17.82
N LEU A 220 8.05 13.55 18.86
CA LEU A 220 6.96 12.59 18.69
C LEU A 220 5.65 13.37 18.61
N ASN A 221 5.08 13.45 17.41
CA ASN A 221 3.86 14.21 17.19
C ASN A 221 2.64 13.30 17.40
N TYR A 222 1.76 13.67 18.32
CA TYR A 222 0.45 13.03 18.47
C TYR A 222 -0.63 13.95 17.90
N LEU A 223 -0.55 14.21 16.58
CA LEU A 223 -1.54 14.90 15.73
C LEU A 223 -2.54 15.81 16.47
N GLY A 224 -2.02 16.79 17.22
CA GLY A 224 -2.83 17.76 17.97
C GLY A 224 -2.49 17.98 19.44
N ILE A 225 -1.56 17.23 20.07
CA ILE A 225 -1.31 17.35 21.52
C ILE A 225 -0.17 18.33 21.90
N TYR A 226 0.64 18.80 20.95
CA TYR A 226 1.76 19.67 21.29
C TYR A 226 1.87 20.84 20.31
N SER A 227 1.89 22.06 20.87
CA SER A 227 2.34 23.27 20.19
C SER A 227 3.71 23.00 19.57
N THR A 228 3.86 23.27 18.29
CA THR A 228 5.14 23.21 17.59
C THR A 228 6.16 24.01 18.41
N PRO A 229 7.24 23.37 18.90
CA PRO A 229 8.24 24.12 19.61
C PRO A 229 8.85 25.12 18.62
N VAL A 230 8.81 26.41 18.97
CA VAL A 230 9.56 27.43 18.23
C VAL A 230 11.03 27.13 18.50
N THR A 231 11.67 26.43 17.57
CA THR A 231 13.10 26.13 17.65
C THR A 231 13.80 26.68 16.43
N ASP A 232 14.97 27.28 16.63
CA ASP A 232 15.87 27.71 15.54
C ASP A 232 16.56 26.51 14.84
N ARG A 233 16.16 25.28 15.15
CA ARG A 233 16.73 24.03 14.64
C ARG A 233 15.75 23.32 13.70
N PRO A 234 16.25 22.57 12.70
CA PRO A 234 15.38 21.74 11.87
C PRO A 234 14.70 20.64 12.72
N LEU A 235 13.49 20.26 12.33
CA LEU A 235 12.66 19.32 13.08
C LEU A 235 12.55 17.99 12.34
N PHE A 236 12.69 16.89 13.08
CA PHE A 236 12.28 15.57 12.65
C PHE A 236 11.07 15.14 13.48
N ALA A 237 9.91 15.09 12.84
CA ALA A 237 8.66 14.69 13.47
C ALA A 237 8.25 13.29 13.00
N PHE A 238 7.91 12.42 13.96
CA PHE A 238 7.45 11.07 13.69
C PHE A 238 6.14 10.80 14.45
N SER A 239 5.23 10.08 13.79
CA SER A 239 3.95 9.63 14.35
C SER A 239 3.70 8.21 13.88
N TRP A 240 3.40 7.30 14.81
CA TRP A 240 3.02 5.93 14.49
C TRP A 240 1.56 5.69 14.88
N LEU A 241 0.68 5.60 13.88
CA LEU A 241 -0.76 5.46 14.07
C LEU A 241 -1.16 4.00 13.90
N ILE A 242 -1.37 3.28 15.00
CA ILE A 242 -1.67 1.85 14.98
C ILE A 242 -3.14 1.61 14.59
N ASP A 243 -4.06 2.14 15.40
CA ASP A 243 -5.48 1.80 15.32
C ASP A 243 -6.19 2.35 14.07
N LEU A 244 -5.50 3.22 13.31
CA LEU A 244 -6.07 3.86 12.14
C LEU A 244 -6.40 2.88 11.03
N ALA A 245 -5.56 1.87 10.79
CA ALA A 245 -5.69 0.99 9.63
C ALA A 245 -5.36 -0.50 9.93
N HIS A 246 -5.09 -0.87 11.19
CA HIS A 246 -4.62 -2.22 11.51
C HIS A 246 -5.71 -3.31 11.32
N GLU A 247 -6.95 -3.01 11.69
CA GLU A 247 -8.06 -4.00 11.73
C GLU A 247 -9.17 -3.74 10.71
N TYR A 248 -9.29 -2.50 10.24
CA TYR A 248 -10.45 -2.03 9.48
C TYR A 248 -10.00 -1.23 8.25
N PRO A 249 -10.34 -1.67 7.03
CA PRO A 249 -9.99 -0.93 5.80
C PRO A 249 -10.64 0.45 5.72
N ASP A 250 -11.78 0.65 6.39
CA ASP A 250 -12.48 1.92 6.49
C ASP A 250 -11.98 2.81 7.66
N GLY A 251 -11.01 2.35 8.44
CA GLY A 251 -10.46 3.10 9.57
C GLY A 251 -9.87 4.47 9.17
N PRO A 252 -9.09 4.59 8.08
CA PRO A 252 -8.55 5.88 7.62
C PRO A 252 -9.63 6.93 7.35
N VAL A 253 -10.79 6.53 6.81
CA VAL A 253 -11.92 7.44 6.50
C VAL A 253 -12.42 8.15 7.76
N ARG A 254 -12.34 7.51 8.93
CA ARG A 254 -12.81 8.10 10.20
C ARG A 254 -11.90 9.22 10.72
N PHE A 255 -10.67 9.28 10.22
CA PHE A 255 -9.66 10.22 10.66
C PHE A 255 -9.31 11.27 9.58
N ASP A 256 -9.92 11.15 8.41
CA ASP A 256 -9.71 12.01 7.23
C ASP A 256 -9.86 13.51 7.57
N ASP A 257 -10.92 13.86 8.30
CA ASP A 257 -11.18 15.25 8.73
C ASP A 257 -10.12 15.77 9.68
N TYR A 258 -9.65 14.91 10.61
CA TYR A 258 -8.65 15.28 11.59
C TYR A 258 -7.29 15.49 10.93
N LEU A 259 -6.93 14.65 9.95
CA LEU A 259 -5.75 14.84 9.12
C LEU A 259 -5.87 16.14 8.31
N THR A 260 -6.99 16.36 7.62
CA THR A 260 -7.23 17.59 6.85
C THR A 260 -7.00 18.83 7.70
N GLN A 261 -7.67 18.89 8.86
CA GLN A 261 -7.52 20.01 9.79
C GLN A 261 -6.10 20.14 10.35
N PHE A 262 -5.40 19.03 10.56
CA PHE A 262 -3.99 19.06 10.97
C PHE A 262 -3.11 19.70 9.89
N PHE A 263 -3.25 19.30 8.63
CA PHE A 263 -2.50 19.86 7.51
C PHE A 263 -2.80 21.35 7.32
N GLU A 264 -4.09 21.73 7.35
CA GLU A 264 -4.52 23.13 7.22
C GLU A 264 -3.96 24.01 8.34
N ARG A 265 -4.07 23.57 9.61
CA ARG A 265 -3.60 24.35 10.77
C ARG A 265 -2.07 24.49 10.83
N ASN A 266 -1.33 23.52 10.28
CA ASN A 266 0.13 23.50 10.32
C ASN A 266 0.77 23.89 8.97
N ARG A 267 -0.03 24.43 8.05
CA ARG A 267 0.37 24.72 6.66
C ARG A 267 1.69 25.49 6.56
N GLU A 268 1.90 26.51 7.38
CA GLU A 268 3.11 27.34 7.32
C GLU A 268 4.40 26.53 7.50
N ILE A 269 4.39 25.55 8.40
CA ILE A 269 5.54 24.66 8.65
C ILE A 269 5.60 23.57 7.57
N LEU A 270 4.45 23.02 7.20
CA LEU A 270 4.36 21.92 6.26
C LEU A 270 4.72 22.34 4.82
N ASP A 271 4.48 23.60 4.43
CA ASP A 271 4.90 24.15 3.12
C ASP A 271 6.43 24.10 2.93
N GLY A 272 7.19 24.16 4.02
CA GLY A 272 8.65 24.03 4.03
C GLY A 272 9.17 22.61 4.26
N SER A 273 8.29 21.62 4.40
CA SER A 273 8.64 20.28 4.91
C SER A 273 8.60 19.20 3.84
N PHE A 274 9.44 18.18 4.01
CA PHE A 274 9.21 16.88 3.39
C PHE A 274 8.24 16.10 4.28
N ILE A 275 7.19 15.55 3.68
CA ILE A 275 6.11 14.87 4.38
C ILE A 275 5.98 13.48 3.80
N PHE A 276 6.01 12.47 4.67
CA PHE A 276 5.83 11.07 4.32
C PHE A 276 4.63 10.53 5.07
N ILE A 277 3.70 9.92 4.34
CA ILE A 277 2.62 9.10 4.91
C ILE A 277 2.88 7.69 4.39
N SER A 278 3.22 6.78 5.28
CA SER A 278 3.65 5.43 4.91
C SER A 278 3.01 4.39 5.83
N GLY A 279 2.47 3.33 5.24
CA GLY A 279 2.19 2.08 5.94
C GLY A 279 3.44 1.20 5.95
N ASP A 280 3.60 0.37 6.98
CA ASP A 280 4.61 -0.68 7.03
C ASP A 280 4.20 -1.92 6.23
N HIS A 281 2.93 -2.28 6.29
CA HIS A 281 2.31 -3.34 5.50
C HIS A 281 0.88 -2.96 5.11
N GLY A 282 0.28 -3.68 4.17
CA GLY A 282 -1.16 -3.59 3.92
C GLY A 282 -1.97 -4.41 4.91
N ILE A 283 -3.29 -4.45 4.79
CA ILE A 283 -4.11 -5.16 5.79
C ILE A 283 -3.95 -6.67 5.63
N ARG A 284 -3.74 -7.37 6.74
CA ARG A 284 -3.27 -8.78 6.74
C ARG A 284 -4.31 -9.80 7.17
N VAL A 285 -5.42 -9.36 7.74
CA VAL A 285 -6.39 -10.22 8.41
C VAL A 285 -7.80 -9.75 8.13
N GLY A 286 -8.72 -10.70 7.91
CA GLY A 286 -10.14 -10.42 7.69
C GLY A 286 -10.60 -10.84 6.31
N ASP A 287 -11.89 -10.70 6.04
CA ASP A 287 -12.48 -11.26 4.81
C ASP A 287 -11.98 -10.56 3.53
N HIS A 288 -11.48 -9.33 3.64
CA HIS A 288 -10.97 -8.57 2.49
C HIS A 288 -9.72 -9.19 1.87
N VAL A 289 -8.82 -9.80 2.67
CA VAL A 289 -7.60 -10.45 2.13
C VAL A 289 -7.90 -11.71 1.32
N THR A 290 -9.16 -12.19 1.32
CA THR A 290 -9.58 -13.34 0.50
C THR A 290 -9.91 -12.96 -0.94
N SER A 291 -10.04 -11.65 -1.23
CA SER A 291 -10.16 -11.14 -2.59
C SER A 291 -8.78 -11.04 -3.24
N GLU A 292 -8.73 -11.13 -4.56
CA GLU A 292 -7.48 -10.99 -5.32
C GLU A 292 -6.82 -9.61 -5.09
N ILE A 293 -7.61 -8.53 -5.07
CA ILE A 293 -7.13 -7.17 -4.71
C ILE A 293 -6.63 -7.12 -3.27
N GLY A 294 -7.38 -7.67 -2.30
CA GLY A 294 -6.96 -7.64 -0.90
C GLY A 294 -5.69 -8.44 -0.63
N SER A 295 -5.49 -9.56 -1.34
CA SER A 295 -4.24 -10.32 -1.29
C SER A 295 -3.05 -9.54 -1.86
N PHE A 296 -3.26 -8.74 -2.90
CA PHE A 296 -2.23 -7.84 -3.44
C PHE A 296 -1.92 -6.71 -2.45
N GLU A 297 -2.96 -6.02 -1.96
CA GLU A 297 -2.85 -4.88 -1.07
C GLU A 297 -2.14 -5.23 0.24
N ARG A 298 -2.32 -6.45 0.76
CA ARG A 298 -1.58 -6.97 1.91
C ARG A 298 -0.06 -6.71 1.83
N ASN A 299 0.51 -6.92 0.65
CA ASN A 299 1.94 -6.78 0.39
C ASN A 299 2.29 -5.43 -0.27
N ASN A 300 1.31 -4.53 -0.44
CA ASN A 300 1.44 -3.22 -1.06
C ASN A 300 1.04 -2.09 -0.08
N PRO A 301 1.86 -1.76 0.93
CA PRO A 301 1.61 -0.64 1.82
C PRO A 301 1.47 0.69 1.08
N PHE A 302 0.63 1.56 1.65
CA PHE A 302 0.50 2.92 1.17
C PHE A 302 1.81 3.70 1.35
N LEU A 303 2.17 4.52 0.35
CA LEU A 303 3.20 5.55 0.46
C LEU A 303 2.77 6.80 -0.32
N GLY A 304 2.70 7.93 0.39
CA GLY A 304 2.52 9.25 -0.18
C GLY A 304 3.63 10.18 0.28
N ILE A 305 4.21 10.94 -0.65
CA ILE A 305 5.30 11.87 -0.36
C ILE A 305 4.95 13.25 -0.90
N SER A 306 5.02 14.26 -0.04
CA SER A 306 5.04 15.67 -0.44
C SER A 306 6.42 16.26 -0.17
N VAL A 307 6.87 17.13 -1.07
CA VAL A 307 8.14 17.84 -0.94
C VAL A 307 7.88 19.32 -0.63
N PRO A 308 8.86 20.05 -0.06
CA PRO A 308 8.73 21.48 0.20
C PRO A 308 8.29 22.26 -1.04
N LYS A 309 7.41 23.25 -0.86
CA LYS A 309 6.80 24.04 -1.94
C LYS A 309 7.81 24.64 -2.91
N LYS A 310 8.97 25.06 -2.40
CA LYS A 310 10.08 25.63 -3.20
C LYS A 310 10.78 24.64 -4.14
N PHE A 311 10.46 23.35 -4.08
CA PHE A 311 11.03 22.31 -4.95
C PHE A 311 9.98 21.71 -5.91
N ARG A 312 8.75 22.23 -5.89
CA ARG A 312 7.63 21.72 -6.70
C ARG A 312 7.61 22.31 -8.11
N ASP A 313 8.47 23.27 -8.41
CA ASP A 313 8.55 23.86 -9.74
C ASP A 313 9.18 22.91 -10.76
N GLU A 314 8.79 23.06 -12.03
CA GLU A 314 9.27 22.21 -13.13
C GLU A 314 10.77 22.31 -13.34
N LYS A 315 11.39 23.45 -13.01
CA LYS A 315 12.84 23.66 -13.19
C LYS A 315 13.66 22.80 -12.21
N ASN A 316 13.13 22.49 -11.01
CA ASN A 316 13.78 21.58 -10.08
C ASN A 316 13.75 20.12 -10.58
N GLY A 317 12.69 19.72 -11.28
CA GLY A 317 12.52 18.37 -11.84
C GLY A 317 12.28 17.27 -10.80
N MET A 318 12.25 17.57 -9.49
CA MET A 318 12.04 16.58 -8.43
C MET A 318 10.69 15.86 -8.55
N LEU A 319 9.60 16.60 -8.75
CA LEU A 319 8.27 15.99 -8.91
C LEU A 319 8.16 15.14 -10.18
N GLU A 320 8.83 15.53 -11.26
CA GLU A 320 8.86 14.75 -12.51
C GLU A 320 9.54 13.39 -12.28
N VAL A 321 10.71 13.39 -11.64
CA VAL A 321 11.44 12.17 -11.28
C VAL A 321 10.63 11.30 -10.33
N MET A 322 10.01 11.89 -9.30
CA MET A 322 9.16 11.16 -8.36
C MET A 322 7.97 10.49 -9.06
N ARG A 323 7.30 11.16 -10.01
CA ARG A 323 6.22 10.57 -10.82
C ARG A 323 6.72 9.43 -11.71
N GLY A 324 7.93 9.55 -12.26
CA GLY A 324 8.56 8.45 -13.00
C GLY A 324 8.84 7.24 -12.12
N ASN A 325 9.28 7.48 -10.89
CA ASN A 325 9.60 6.45 -9.90
C ASN A 325 8.35 5.80 -9.29
N SER A 326 7.25 6.54 -9.13
CA SER A 326 6.00 6.01 -8.56
C SER A 326 5.34 4.94 -9.42
N ASN A 327 5.64 4.93 -10.72
CA ASN A 327 5.19 3.92 -11.67
C ASN A 327 6.08 2.67 -11.72
N GLN A 328 7.04 2.52 -10.80
CA GLN A 328 7.95 1.39 -10.70
C GLN A 328 7.84 0.74 -9.32
N LEU A 329 8.25 -0.54 -9.23
CA LEU A 329 8.27 -1.27 -7.97
C LEU A 329 9.24 -0.62 -6.99
N GLN A 330 8.74 -0.20 -5.82
CA GLN A 330 9.51 0.36 -4.71
C GLN A 330 9.47 -0.56 -3.48
N THR A 331 10.29 -0.26 -2.49
CA THR A 331 10.32 -0.96 -1.19
C THR A 331 10.59 0.05 -0.07
N HIS A 332 10.46 -0.38 1.19
CA HIS A 332 10.85 0.42 2.36
C HIS A 332 12.32 0.84 2.35
N PHE A 333 13.20 0.10 1.68
CA PHE A 333 14.59 0.49 1.51
C PHE A 333 14.73 1.76 0.65
N ASP A 334 13.88 1.94 -0.37
CA ASP A 334 13.91 3.13 -1.22
C ASP A 334 13.38 4.35 -0.46
N THR A 335 12.34 4.17 0.36
CA THR A 335 11.85 5.20 1.29
C THR A 335 12.94 5.63 2.27
N ARG A 336 13.68 4.68 2.85
CA ARG A 336 14.83 4.99 3.71
C ARG A 336 15.92 5.75 2.96
N ALA A 337 16.37 5.23 1.81
CA ALA A 337 17.42 5.84 1.01
C ALA A 337 17.04 7.27 0.59
N THR A 338 15.74 7.52 0.37
CA THR A 338 15.20 8.86 0.13
C THR A 338 15.41 9.80 1.32
N ILE A 339 15.10 9.33 2.54
CA ILE A 339 15.28 10.13 3.75
C ILE A 339 16.77 10.41 4.00
N VAL A 340 17.64 9.42 3.79
CA VAL A 340 19.10 9.58 3.90
C VAL A 340 19.63 10.56 2.84
N ASP A 341 19.15 10.47 1.59
CA ASP A 341 19.48 11.42 0.51
C ASP A 341 19.09 12.86 0.89
N ILE A 342 17.88 13.06 1.43
CA ILE A 342 17.38 14.38 1.86
C ILE A 342 18.31 15.03 2.90
N ILE A 343 18.77 14.28 3.89
CA ILE A 343 19.52 14.85 5.01
C ILE A 343 21.03 14.93 4.75
N MET A 344 21.60 14.01 3.98
CA MET A 344 23.06 13.91 3.81
C MET A 344 23.57 14.45 2.46
N TYR A 345 22.82 14.26 1.37
CA TYR A 345 23.35 14.42 0.00
C TYR A 345 22.68 15.54 -0.80
N GLN A 346 21.35 15.65 -0.75
CA GLN A 346 20.62 16.73 -1.43
C GLN A 346 21.11 18.14 -1.05
N PRO A 347 21.44 18.46 0.23
CA PRO A 347 21.94 19.79 0.60
C PRO A 347 23.24 20.18 -0.11
N GLN A 348 24.12 19.22 -0.39
CA GLN A 348 25.42 19.46 -1.06
C GLN A 348 25.25 19.92 -2.51
N THR A 349 24.11 19.57 -3.11
CA THR A 349 23.75 19.92 -4.50
C THR A 349 22.62 20.96 -4.55
N ALA A 350 22.35 21.64 -3.43
CA ALA A 350 21.24 22.58 -3.30
C ALA A 350 19.88 22.00 -3.76
N PHE A 351 19.67 20.70 -3.55
CA PHE A 351 18.45 19.97 -3.97
C PHE A 351 18.19 20.05 -5.47
N THR A 352 19.23 19.91 -6.31
CA THR A 352 19.09 19.94 -7.79
C THR A 352 19.57 18.68 -8.49
N ASP A 353 20.37 17.84 -7.84
CA ASP A 353 20.91 16.66 -8.48
C ASP A 353 19.91 15.50 -8.49
N ARG A 354 19.52 15.11 -9.71
CA ARG A 354 18.56 14.04 -10.00
C ARG A 354 19.22 12.78 -10.55
N ASN A 355 20.55 12.74 -10.66
CA ASN A 355 21.25 11.57 -11.17
C ASN A 355 21.20 10.42 -10.17
N PRO A 356 21.24 9.16 -10.64
CA PRO A 356 21.31 8.00 -9.76
C PRO A 356 22.48 8.12 -8.78
N LEU A 357 22.21 7.79 -7.51
CA LEU A 357 23.20 7.80 -6.44
C LEU A 357 23.13 6.48 -5.69
N SER A 358 24.26 5.80 -5.58
CA SER A 358 24.44 4.69 -4.65
C SER A 358 24.89 5.26 -3.31
N ILE A 359 24.06 5.12 -2.29
CA ILE A 359 24.37 5.55 -0.93
C ILE A 359 25.08 4.37 -0.23
N PRO A 360 26.26 4.57 0.37
CA PRO A 360 26.96 3.53 1.11
C PRO A 360 26.06 2.89 2.17
N ASP A 361 26.14 1.57 2.29
CA ASP A 361 25.39 0.73 3.25
C ASP A 361 23.85 0.76 3.12
N GLU A 362 23.31 1.39 2.08
CA GLU A 362 21.88 1.39 1.78
C GLU A 362 21.54 0.39 0.66
N LYS A 363 20.45 -0.37 0.83
CA LYS A 363 19.96 -1.33 -0.18
C LYS A 363 19.01 -0.70 -1.20
N GLY A 364 18.41 0.44 -0.86
CA GLY A 364 17.44 1.14 -1.70
C GLY A 364 18.02 2.34 -2.42
N HIS A 365 17.22 2.93 -3.29
CA HIS A 365 17.58 4.11 -4.07
C HIS A 365 16.59 5.24 -3.83
N SER A 366 17.11 6.47 -3.70
CA SER A 366 16.28 7.65 -3.43
C SER A 366 15.22 7.86 -4.50
N LEU A 367 13.97 8.04 -4.05
CA LEU A 367 12.80 8.35 -4.87
C LEU A 367 12.86 9.76 -5.45
N LEU A 368 13.79 10.62 -5.00
CA LEU A 368 14.04 11.97 -5.54
C LEU A 368 15.05 11.97 -6.69
N ARG A 369 15.63 10.82 -7.03
CA ARG A 369 16.64 10.66 -8.09
C ARG A 369 16.15 9.66 -9.11
N LYS A 370 16.70 9.72 -10.32
CA LYS A 370 16.47 8.68 -11.32
C LYS A 370 16.92 7.34 -10.73
N GLN A 371 16.09 6.32 -10.90
CA GLN A 371 16.43 4.96 -10.51
C GLN A 371 17.59 4.43 -11.38
N PRO A 372 18.35 3.43 -10.90
CA PRO A 372 19.35 2.74 -11.71
C PRO A 372 18.76 2.15 -13.00
N GLU A 373 19.63 1.86 -13.98
CA GLU A 373 19.21 1.33 -15.28
C GLU A 373 18.68 -0.12 -15.23
N PHE A 374 18.95 -0.86 -14.14
CA PHE A 374 18.45 -2.22 -14.01
C PHE A 374 16.93 -2.23 -13.78
N PRO A 375 16.20 -3.23 -14.31
CA PRO A 375 14.75 -3.28 -14.16
C PRO A 375 14.38 -3.49 -12.69
N ARG A 376 13.41 -2.71 -12.19
CA ARG A 376 12.88 -2.82 -10.82
C ARG A 376 11.88 -3.98 -10.73
N THR A 377 12.35 -5.16 -10.31
CA THR A 377 11.54 -6.39 -10.23
C THR A 377 11.84 -7.15 -8.94
N CYS A 378 11.03 -8.16 -8.60
CA CYS A 378 11.31 -9.04 -7.46
C CYS A 378 12.56 -9.93 -7.66
N ALA A 379 13.20 -9.90 -8.84
CA ALA A 379 14.49 -10.55 -9.06
C ALA A 379 15.67 -9.63 -8.78
N THR A 380 15.51 -8.31 -8.95
CA THR A 380 16.59 -7.35 -8.73
C THR A 380 16.54 -6.73 -7.34
N LEU A 381 15.34 -6.61 -6.76
CA LEU A 381 15.13 -6.05 -5.42
C LEU A 381 15.18 -7.13 -4.34
N PRO A 382 15.53 -6.76 -3.09
CA PRO A 382 15.63 -7.70 -1.97
C PRO A 382 14.24 -8.07 -1.42
N ILE A 383 13.36 -8.59 -2.28
CA ILE A 383 11.98 -8.96 -1.98
C ILE A 383 11.91 -10.50 -1.98
N PRO A 384 11.63 -11.13 -0.82
CA PRO A 384 11.33 -12.56 -0.80
C PRO A 384 10.12 -12.87 -1.68
N SER A 385 10.21 -13.95 -2.46
CA SER A 385 9.24 -14.30 -3.50
C SER A 385 7.80 -14.40 -3.02
N GLN A 386 7.57 -14.80 -1.76
CA GLN A 386 6.24 -14.86 -1.15
C GLN A 386 5.58 -13.50 -0.92
N TYR A 387 6.35 -12.41 -0.91
CA TYR A 387 5.83 -11.05 -0.73
C TYR A 387 5.71 -10.29 -2.06
N CYS A 388 6.24 -10.84 -3.16
CA CYS A 388 6.29 -10.17 -4.45
C CYS A 388 4.91 -9.76 -4.97
N ILE A 389 4.72 -8.47 -5.28
CA ILE A 389 3.47 -7.94 -5.84
C ILE A 389 3.44 -7.91 -7.38
N CYS A 390 4.56 -8.21 -8.05
CA CYS A 390 4.56 -8.33 -9.50
C CYS A 390 3.62 -9.44 -9.93
N GLN A 391 2.68 -9.12 -10.80
CA GLN A 391 1.67 -10.08 -11.26
C GLN A 391 2.29 -11.15 -12.14
N VAL A 392 1.76 -12.36 -11.98
CA VAL A 392 2.09 -13.51 -12.79
C VAL A 392 0.80 -14.21 -13.19
N LYS A 393 0.81 -14.87 -14.35
CA LYS A 393 -0.33 -15.67 -14.78
C LYS A 393 -0.54 -16.86 -13.83
N LYS A 394 -1.54 -16.76 -12.96
CA LYS A 394 -1.94 -17.86 -12.08
C LYS A 394 -2.79 -18.86 -12.88
N THR A 395 -2.52 -20.16 -12.72
CA THR A 395 -3.33 -21.23 -13.34
C THR A 395 -3.87 -22.14 -12.25
N LYS A 396 -5.18 -22.37 -12.26
CA LYS A 396 -5.79 -23.32 -11.32
C LYS A 396 -5.30 -24.73 -11.61
N VAL A 397 -4.67 -25.35 -10.61
CA VAL A 397 -4.30 -26.76 -10.68
C VAL A 397 -5.58 -27.59 -10.76
N LYS A 398 -5.75 -28.37 -11.83
CA LYS A 398 -6.93 -29.23 -12.03
C LYS A 398 -6.69 -30.69 -11.63
N ASP A 399 -5.44 -31.13 -11.63
CA ASP A 399 -5.05 -32.50 -11.31
C ASP A 399 -5.14 -32.74 -9.78
N GLU A 400 -6.03 -33.65 -9.36
CA GLU A 400 -6.27 -33.95 -7.94
C GLU A 400 -5.06 -34.62 -7.27
N ASN A 401 -4.31 -35.46 -7.98
CA ASN A 401 -3.11 -36.09 -7.42
C ASN A 401 -2.01 -35.03 -7.18
N LEU A 402 -1.86 -34.10 -8.11
CA LEU A 402 -0.93 -32.98 -7.96
C LEU A 402 -1.35 -32.08 -6.80
N LYS A 403 -2.64 -31.76 -6.66
CA LYS A 403 -3.16 -31.01 -5.49
C LYS A 403 -2.84 -31.72 -4.18
N MET A 404 -3.15 -33.02 -4.08
CA MET A 404 -2.90 -33.81 -2.88
C MET A 404 -1.41 -33.88 -2.54
N ARG A 405 -0.55 -34.08 -3.54
CA ARG A 405 0.91 -34.08 -3.36
C ARG A 405 1.45 -32.73 -2.90
N LEU A 406 1.00 -31.64 -3.52
CA LEU A 406 1.41 -30.29 -3.15
C LEU A 406 0.91 -29.93 -1.75
N GLY A 407 -0.35 -30.26 -1.43
CA GLY A 407 -0.92 -30.07 -0.10
C GLY A 407 -0.18 -30.87 0.97
N GLN A 408 0.16 -32.14 0.70
CA GLN A 408 0.98 -32.96 1.59
C GLN A 408 2.35 -32.34 1.81
N LYS A 409 2.98 -31.75 0.78
CA LYS A 409 4.26 -31.05 0.94
C LYS A 409 4.17 -29.81 1.83
N VAL A 410 3.07 -29.04 1.77
CA VAL A 410 2.83 -27.97 2.75
C VAL A 410 2.76 -28.55 4.16
N LEU A 411 1.96 -29.61 4.35
CA LEU A 411 1.77 -30.23 5.67
C LEU A 411 3.08 -30.82 6.21
N ASP A 412 3.83 -31.53 5.37
CA ASP A 412 5.16 -32.05 5.68
C ASP A 412 6.09 -30.91 6.09
N HIS A 413 6.05 -29.78 5.37
CA HIS A 413 6.85 -28.63 5.75
C HIS A 413 6.43 -28.03 7.09
N VAL A 414 5.13 -27.81 7.31
CA VAL A 414 4.58 -27.33 8.58
C VAL A 414 5.01 -28.24 9.74
N HIS A 415 5.02 -29.56 9.54
CA HIS A 415 5.56 -30.51 10.52
C HIS A 415 7.09 -30.45 10.63
N SER A 416 7.80 -30.15 9.54
CA SER A 416 9.26 -30.01 9.50
C SER A 416 9.80 -28.68 10.02
N LEU A 417 8.95 -27.67 10.30
CA LEU A 417 9.36 -26.40 10.91
C LEU A 417 9.96 -26.56 12.33
N ILE A 418 10.26 -27.80 12.74
CA ILE A 418 11.07 -28.19 13.89
C ILE A 418 12.57 -28.38 13.52
N GLU A 419 13.00 -28.59 12.27
CA GLU A 419 14.43 -28.73 11.90
C GLU A 419 14.69 -28.41 10.39
N TYR A 420 15.75 -27.64 10.09
CA TYR A 420 15.95 -26.90 8.82
C TYR A 420 17.06 -27.49 7.89
N HIS A 421 16.96 -27.17 6.57
CA HIS A 421 17.98 -26.94 5.48
C HIS A 421 17.97 -28.00 4.35
N TYR A 422 18.21 -27.80 3.03
CA TYR A 422 18.43 -26.68 2.06
C TYR A 422 18.19 -27.20 0.58
N SER A 423 18.55 -26.41 -0.46
CA SER A 423 17.95 -26.19 -1.82
C SER A 423 18.38 -27.03 -3.08
N THR A 424 17.66 -26.85 -4.23
CA THR A 424 18.12 -26.69 -5.66
C THR A 424 16.96 -26.65 -6.71
N GLN A 425 17.00 -25.66 -7.63
CA GLN A 425 16.12 -25.31 -8.80
C GLN A 425 14.78 -26.04 -9.06
N TRP A 426 13.69 -25.26 -9.20
CA TRP A 426 12.33 -25.79 -9.14
C TRP A 426 11.25 -24.94 -9.84
N ASN A 427 10.06 -25.53 -10.02
CA ASN A 427 8.83 -24.83 -10.40
C ASN A 427 8.16 -24.26 -9.13
N THR A 428 7.86 -22.96 -9.10
CA THR A 428 7.24 -22.31 -7.92
C THR A 428 5.72 -22.25 -8.06
N TYR A 429 5.01 -22.69 -7.02
CA TYR A 429 3.56 -22.69 -6.89
C TYR A 429 3.16 -21.85 -5.67
N GLU A 430 2.22 -20.93 -5.83
CA GLU A 430 1.51 -20.33 -4.70
C GLU A 430 0.41 -21.29 -4.24
N ILE A 431 0.41 -21.64 -2.96
CA ILE A 431 -0.52 -22.63 -2.41
C ILE A 431 -1.22 -22.06 -1.19
N GLU A 432 -2.55 -22.14 -1.23
CA GLU A 432 -3.44 -21.82 -0.13
C GLU A 432 -4.08 -23.10 0.40
N VAL A 433 -3.96 -23.32 1.72
CA VAL A 433 -4.51 -24.47 2.41
C VAL A 433 -5.54 -23.97 3.42
N LYS A 434 -6.78 -24.44 3.28
CA LYS A 434 -7.87 -24.14 4.20
C LYS A 434 -8.43 -25.44 4.79
N THR A 435 -8.34 -25.59 6.11
CA THR A 435 -8.88 -26.78 6.80
C THR A 435 -10.40 -26.65 7.02
N HIS A 436 -11.06 -27.80 7.20
CA HIS A 436 -12.48 -27.85 7.53
C HIS A 436 -12.73 -27.60 9.03
N LYS A 437 -13.96 -27.20 9.37
CA LYS A 437 -14.42 -27.05 10.77
C LYS A 437 -14.23 -28.36 11.55
N PRO A 438 -13.98 -28.32 12.88
CA PRO A 438 -14.12 -27.17 13.78
C PRO A 438 -12.93 -26.21 13.85
N SER A 439 -11.77 -26.59 13.32
CA SER A 439 -10.52 -25.79 13.38
C SER A 439 -10.15 -25.29 11.99
N ALA A 440 -11.05 -24.53 11.36
CA ALA A 440 -10.78 -23.90 10.08
C ALA A 440 -9.64 -22.89 10.24
N VAL A 441 -8.51 -23.19 9.60
CA VAL A 441 -7.33 -22.35 9.52
C VAL A 441 -6.97 -22.16 8.06
N HIS A 442 -6.64 -20.94 7.69
CA HIS A 442 -6.27 -20.57 6.33
C HIS A 442 -4.79 -20.17 6.28
N PHE A 443 -3.99 -20.94 5.55
CA PHE A 443 -2.56 -20.68 5.35
C PHE A 443 -2.24 -20.43 3.88
N GLN A 444 -1.24 -19.60 3.64
CA GLN A 444 -0.65 -19.33 2.33
C GLN A 444 0.86 -19.57 2.40
N THR A 445 1.44 -20.14 1.36
CA THR A 445 2.89 -20.29 1.21
C THR A 445 3.28 -20.45 -0.27
N MET A 446 4.56 -20.29 -0.58
CA MET A 446 5.13 -20.64 -1.87
C MET A 446 5.83 -22.00 -1.77
N ILE A 447 5.52 -22.92 -2.68
CA ILE A 447 6.24 -24.19 -2.82
C ILE A 447 7.02 -24.19 -4.10
N THR A 448 8.32 -24.39 -4.01
CA THR A 448 9.17 -24.75 -5.14
C THR A 448 9.21 -26.28 -5.23
N TYR A 449 8.83 -26.89 -6.37
CA TYR A 449 8.85 -28.33 -6.61
C TYR A 449 9.76 -28.70 -7.79
N ASN A 450 10.68 -29.63 -7.57
CA ASN A 450 11.66 -30.07 -8.56
C ASN A 450 11.15 -31.37 -9.20
N PRO A 451 10.78 -31.36 -10.48
CA PRO A 451 10.23 -32.54 -11.13
C PRO A 451 11.26 -33.64 -11.40
N LYS A 452 12.56 -33.32 -11.42
CA LYS A 452 13.64 -34.28 -11.67
C LYS A 452 14.02 -35.08 -10.43
N THR A 453 14.10 -34.41 -9.28
CA THR A 453 14.47 -35.02 -7.99
C THR A 453 13.25 -35.40 -7.15
N HIS A 454 12.04 -34.98 -7.56
CA HIS A 454 10.80 -35.13 -6.80
C HIS A 454 10.83 -34.47 -5.41
N THR A 455 11.72 -33.51 -5.19
CA THR A 455 11.79 -32.74 -3.94
C THR A 455 10.80 -31.58 -3.99
N ALA A 456 10.28 -31.13 -2.82
CA ALA A 456 9.64 -29.81 -2.69
C ALA A 456 10.29 -29.00 -1.55
N THR A 457 10.52 -27.69 -1.77
CA THR A 457 10.86 -26.72 -0.72
C THR A 457 9.67 -25.82 -0.52
N VAL A 458 9.33 -25.55 0.72
CA VAL A 458 8.21 -24.68 1.07
C VAL A 458 8.79 -23.44 1.74
N ALA A 459 8.35 -22.27 1.29
CA ALA A 459 8.71 -20.99 1.88
C ALA A 459 7.97 -20.80 3.21
N LYS A 460 8.26 -19.67 3.88
CA LYS A 460 7.58 -19.28 5.11
C LYS A 460 6.06 -19.40 4.96
N VAL A 461 5.45 -20.18 5.86
CA VAL A 461 3.99 -20.35 5.90
C VAL A 461 3.37 -19.19 6.64
N VAL A 462 2.40 -18.55 6.02
CA VAL A 462 1.73 -17.38 6.53
C VAL A 462 0.26 -17.71 6.82
N ARG A 463 -0.23 -17.31 7.99
CA ARG A 463 -1.64 -17.47 8.37
C ARG A 463 -2.46 -16.27 7.87
N MET A 464 -3.53 -16.55 7.15
CA MET A 464 -4.40 -15.56 6.47
C MET A 464 -5.62 -15.17 7.30
N ASP A 465 -6.05 -16.02 8.24
CA ASP A 465 -7.20 -15.76 9.10
C ASP A 465 -6.81 -15.32 10.51
N ARG A 466 -7.74 -14.67 11.22
CA ARG A 466 -7.52 -14.23 12.59
C ARG A 466 -7.20 -15.43 13.49
N TYR A 467 -6.26 -15.23 14.41
CA TYR A 467 -5.84 -16.27 15.36
C TYR A 467 -6.94 -16.74 16.31
N GLY A 468 -8.07 -16.02 16.42
CA GLY A 468 -9.18 -16.38 17.32
C GLY A 468 -8.70 -16.66 18.75
N GLY A 469 -9.38 -17.57 19.46
CA GLY A 469 -8.92 -18.11 20.74
C GLY A 469 -7.82 -19.19 20.62
N THR A 470 -7.24 -19.41 19.43
CA THR A 470 -6.26 -20.47 19.23
C THR A 470 -4.90 -20.13 19.87
N ALA A 471 -4.59 -18.85 20.07
CA ALA A 471 -3.45 -18.41 20.89
C ALA A 471 -3.61 -18.79 22.38
N SER A 472 -4.85 -19.00 22.84
CA SER A 472 -5.15 -19.54 24.17
C SER A 472 -4.81 -21.03 24.30
N CYS A 473 -4.61 -21.74 23.18
CA CYS A 473 -4.22 -23.15 23.16
C CYS A 473 -2.70 -23.33 23.20
N THR A 474 -1.91 -22.27 23.00
CA THR A 474 -0.46 -22.28 23.18
C THR A 474 -0.02 -21.81 24.57
N THR A 475 -0.96 -21.41 25.44
CA THR A 475 -0.69 -20.93 26.81
C THR A 475 -0.70 -22.03 27.87
N ILE A 476 -0.53 -23.30 27.48
CA ILE A 476 -0.45 -24.40 28.44
C ILE A 476 0.99 -24.94 28.47
N TYR A 477 1.62 -24.78 29.64
CA TYR A 477 2.97 -25.20 30.05
C TYR A 477 4.16 -24.31 29.64
N LEU A 478 4.24 -23.13 30.27
CA LEU A 478 5.50 -22.66 30.87
C LEU A 478 5.21 -22.11 32.28
N ASP A 479 4.50 -22.90 33.08
CA ASP A 479 4.69 -22.84 34.54
C ASP A 479 5.73 -23.89 34.88
N THR A 480 6.88 -23.44 35.36
CA THR A 480 7.70 -24.00 36.46
C THR A 480 9.12 -23.44 36.39
N PRO A 481 9.83 -23.34 37.52
CA PRO A 481 9.61 -22.48 38.69
C PRO A 481 10.45 -21.20 38.65
#